data_AF-A0A157M0Y7-F1
#
_entry.id   AF-A0A157M0Y7-F1
#
_cell.length_a   1.000
_cell.length_b   1.000
_cell.length_c   1.000
_cell.angle_alpha   90.00
_cell.angle_beta   90.00
_cell.angle_gamma   90.00
#
_symmetry.space_group_name_H-M   'P 1'
#
loop_
_entity.id
_entity.type
_entity.pdbx_description
1 polymer ?
#
loop_
_entity_poly.entity_id
_entity_poly.type
_entity_poly.pdbx_seq_one_letter_code
_entity_poly.pdbx_strand_id
1 'polypeptide(L)'
;MHSATDPSDHESWLQSGSDIRHALSSLSHPASLVQARDDRGMQWAVRVLGLDARSRLFFWRPDGTDVRQADTLAQRLASAPLEFTAKAHDGAWMQFRTERPSVVRFDDGSMLMVSPFPTRLRREFGAH
;
A
#
# COMPACT_ATOMS: atom_id res chain seq x y z
N MET A 1 9.65 -3.64 41.40
CA MET A 1 8.49 -3.57 40.49
C MET A 1 9.03 -3.38 39.09
N HIS A 2 9.17 -4.45 38.31
CA HIS A 2 9.54 -4.37 36.90
C HIS A 2 8.23 -4.37 36.12
N SER A 3 7.89 -3.26 35.48
CA SER A 3 6.77 -3.21 34.54
C SER A 3 7.17 -4.03 33.33
N ALA A 4 6.56 -5.20 33.17
CA ALA A 4 6.56 -5.91 31.90
C ALA A 4 5.88 -5.00 30.88
N THR A 5 6.61 -4.58 29.85
CA THR A 5 6.05 -3.90 28.68
C THR A 5 4.98 -4.83 28.09
N ASP A 6 3.73 -4.37 28.05
CA ASP A 6 2.63 -5.14 27.48
C ASP A 6 2.89 -5.30 25.97
N PRO A 7 2.98 -6.53 25.43
CA PRO A 7 3.18 -6.75 23.99
C PRO A 7 2.03 -6.18 23.12
N SER A 8 0.95 -5.73 23.75
CA SER A 8 -0.25 -5.14 23.11
C SER A 8 -0.08 -3.68 22.67
N ASP A 9 0.99 -2.98 23.08
CA ASP A 9 1.19 -1.54 22.80
C ASP A 9 1.77 -1.23 21.41
N HIS A 10 2.09 -2.25 20.61
CA HIS A 10 2.75 -2.06 19.32
C HIS A 10 1.78 -2.04 18.13
N GLU A 11 0.55 -2.53 18.27
CA GLU A 11 -0.46 -2.57 17.19
C GLU A 11 -1.46 -1.42 17.34
N SER A 12 -1.62 -0.62 16.28
CA SER A 12 -2.58 0.47 16.24
C SER A 12 -3.44 0.41 14.98
N TRP A 13 -4.74 0.56 15.13
CA TRP A 13 -5.68 0.69 14.01
C TRP A 13 -5.99 2.16 13.76
N LEU A 14 -5.45 2.69 12.66
CA LEU A 14 -5.71 4.04 12.21
C LEU A 14 -7.03 4.09 11.45
N GLN A 15 -7.90 5.02 11.85
CA GLN A 15 -9.19 5.29 11.19
C GLN A 15 -9.32 6.75 10.76
N SER A 16 -8.57 7.66 11.39
CA SER A 16 -8.52 9.07 11.02
C SER A 16 -7.90 9.23 9.65
N GLY A 17 -8.52 10.04 8.79
CA GLY A 17 -7.99 10.37 7.47
C GLY A 17 -6.60 11.02 7.52
N SER A 18 -6.31 11.83 8.55
CA SER A 18 -5.00 12.45 8.73
C SER A 18 -3.90 11.42 9.01
N ASP A 19 -4.21 10.44 9.85
CA ASP A 19 -3.24 9.46 10.33
C ASP A 19 -2.98 8.41 9.26
N ILE A 20 -4.04 7.98 8.56
CA ILE A 20 -3.94 7.12 7.37
C ILE A 20 -3.11 7.82 6.29
N ARG A 21 -3.35 9.11 6.01
CA ARG A 21 -2.55 9.87 5.05
C ARG A 21 -1.08 9.90 5.45
N HIS A 22 -0.80 10.19 6.72
CA HIS A 22 0.57 10.24 7.21
C HIS A 22 1.26 8.89 7.09
N ALA A 23 0.59 7.80 7.49
CA ALA A 23 1.10 6.44 7.34
C ALA A 23 1.36 6.07 5.87
N LEU A 24 0.41 6.30 4.97
CA LEU A 24 0.61 6.02 3.55
C LEU A 24 1.71 6.87 2.92
N SER A 25 1.93 8.10 3.39
CA SER A 25 3.00 8.95 2.85
C SER A 25 4.40 8.41 3.06
N SER A 26 4.63 7.63 4.14
CA SER A 26 5.94 6.99 4.37
C SER A 26 6.24 5.88 3.35
N LEU A 27 5.22 5.33 2.69
CA LEU A 27 5.36 4.29 1.67
C LEU A 27 5.89 4.82 0.33
N SER A 28 5.83 6.14 0.09
CA SER A 28 6.44 6.77 -1.08
C SER A 28 7.97 6.83 -1.00
N HIS A 29 8.56 6.56 0.18
CA HIS A 29 10.00 6.51 0.31
C HIS A 29 10.58 5.32 -0.47
N PRO A 30 11.66 5.48 -1.27
CA PRO A 30 12.18 4.41 -2.13
C PRO A 30 12.61 3.13 -1.41
N ALA A 31 12.96 3.23 -0.13
CA ALA A 31 13.37 2.12 0.74
C ALA A 31 12.19 1.35 1.38
N SER A 32 10.96 1.83 1.22
CA SER A 32 9.77 1.12 1.70
C SER A 32 9.51 -0.09 0.82
N LEU A 33 9.15 -1.21 1.46
CA LEU A 33 8.79 -2.46 0.78
C LEU A 33 7.27 -2.60 0.85
N VAL A 34 6.61 -2.71 -0.30
CA VAL A 34 5.14 -2.82 -0.36
C VAL A 34 4.76 -4.00 -1.25
N GLN A 35 3.78 -4.78 -0.78
CA GLN A 35 3.20 -5.89 -1.52
C GLN A 35 1.69 -5.67 -1.65
N ALA A 36 1.15 -5.97 -2.83
CA ALA A 36 -0.28 -6.07 -3.07
C ALA A 36 -0.67 -7.54 -3.21
N ARG A 37 -1.84 -7.91 -2.68
CA ARG A 37 -2.39 -9.26 -2.68
C ARG A 37 -3.84 -9.28 -3.14
N ASP A 38 -4.18 -10.18 -4.05
CA ASP A 38 -5.56 -10.44 -4.47
C ASP A 38 -6.29 -11.41 -3.53
N ASP A 39 -7.59 -11.61 -3.75
CA ASP A 39 -8.43 -12.53 -2.98
C ASP A 39 -8.09 -14.02 -3.18
N ARG A 40 -7.27 -14.33 -4.19
CA ARG A 40 -6.73 -15.67 -4.46
C ARG A 40 -5.36 -15.89 -3.81
N GLY A 41 -4.85 -14.89 -3.08
CA GLY A 41 -3.58 -14.95 -2.37
C GLY A 41 -2.34 -14.72 -3.26
N MET A 42 -2.52 -14.35 -4.52
CA MET A 42 -1.41 -13.97 -5.39
C MET A 42 -0.83 -12.63 -4.94
N GLN A 43 0.50 -12.52 -4.94
CA GLN A 43 1.21 -11.35 -4.40
C GLN A 43 2.13 -10.72 -5.44
N TRP A 44 2.24 -9.40 -5.39
CA TRP A 44 3.12 -8.61 -6.24
C TRP A 44 3.83 -7.54 -5.43
N ALA A 45 5.14 -7.38 -5.63
CA ALA A 45 5.85 -6.21 -5.15
C ALA A 45 5.34 -4.98 -5.91
N VAL A 46 5.11 -3.89 -5.19
CA VAL A 46 4.62 -2.64 -5.76
C VAL A 46 5.40 -1.45 -5.18
N ARG A 47 5.37 -0.33 -5.90
CA ARG A 47 5.95 0.93 -5.45
C ARG A 47 4.87 1.98 -5.38
N VAL A 48 4.74 2.64 -4.22
CA VAL A 48 3.91 3.83 -4.07
C VAL A 48 4.69 5.02 -4.60
N LEU A 49 4.10 5.76 -5.54
CA LEU A 49 4.74 6.89 -6.23
C LEU A 49 4.34 8.23 -5.63
N GLY A 50 3.17 8.31 -5.01
CA GLY A 50 2.69 9.53 -4.39
C GLY A 50 1.24 9.41 -3.93
N LEU A 51 0.72 10.51 -3.39
CA LEU A 51 -0.63 10.61 -2.86
C LEU A 51 -1.24 11.95 -3.24
N ASP A 52 -2.54 11.94 -3.49
CA ASP A 52 -3.38 13.13 -3.51
C ASP A 52 -4.24 13.16 -2.24
N ALA A 53 -3.87 14.04 -1.31
CA ALA A 53 -4.58 14.22 -0.06
C ALA A 53 -6.00 14.78 -0.24
N ARG A 54 -6.23 15.59 -1.28
CA ARG A 54 -7.53 16.23 -1.53
C ARG A 54 -8.55 15.21 -1.99
N SER A 55 -8.17 14.36 -2.94
CA SER A 55 -9.05 13.30 -3.47
C SER A 55 -8.96 12.00 -2.67
N ARG A 56 -8.07 11.92 -1.68
CA ARG A 56 -7.78 10.71 -0.90
C ARG A 56 -7.41 9.52 -1.79
N LEU A 57 -6.52 9.75 -2.73
CA LEU A 57 -6.01 8.74 -3.66
C LEU A 57 -4.52 8.54 -3.46
N PHE A 58 -4.03 7.33 -3.68
CA PHE A 58 -2.60 7.08 -3.82
C PHE A 58 -2.30 6.38 -5.13
N PHE A 59 -1.10 6.65 -5.63
CA PHE A 59 -0.62 6.29 -6.93
C PHE A 59 0.47 5.25 -6.77
N TRP A 60 0.39 4.14 -7.51
CA TRP A 60 1.35 3.05 -7.38
C TRP A 60 1.52 2.29 -8.68
N ARG A 61 2.56 1.46 -8.76
CA ARG A 61 2.78 0.54 -9.87
C ARG A 61 3.39 -0.78 -9.40
N PRO A 62 3.13 -1.90 -10.09
CA PRO A 62 3.90 -3.13 -9.90
C PRO A 62 5.40 -2.88 -10.11
N ASP A 63 6.25 -3.44 -9.25
CA ASP A 63 7.70 -3.39 -9.44
C ASP A 63 8.15 -4.54 -10.36
N GLY A 64 9.25 -4.34 -11.09
CA GLY A 64 9.88 -5.37 -11.93
C GLY A 64 9.03 -5.99 -13.05
N THR A 65 7.90 -5.38 -13.43
CA THR A 65 7.03 -5.92 -14.49
C THR A 65 7.52 -5.49 -15.87
N ASP A 66 7.79 -6.45 -16.75
CA ASP A 66 8.05 -6.20 -18.17
C ASP A 66 6.83 -5.49 -18.80
N VAL A 67 7.08 -4.44 -19.58
CA VAL A 67 6.06 -3.65 -20.31
C VAL A 67 5.08 -4.55 -21.06
N ARG A 68 5.56 -5.67 -21.62
CA ARG A 68 4.72 -6.63 -22.36
C ARG A 68 3.67 -7.34 -21.51
N GLN A 69 3.91 -7.49 -20.21
CA GLN A 69 3.01 -8.18 -19.27
C GLN A 69 2.25 -7.20 -18.36
N ALA A 70 2.64 -5.92 -18.39
CA ALA A 70 2.08 -4.88 -17.55
C ALA A 70 0.56 -4.74 -17.72
N ASP A 71 0.06 -4.80 -18.96
CA ASP A 71 -1.37 -4.65 -19.25
C ASP A 71 -2.24 -5.75 -18.64
N THR A 72 -1.84 -7.01 -18.85
CA THR A 72 -2.55 -8.16 -18.28
C THR A 72 -2.53 -8.13 -16.76
N LEU A 73 -1.37 -7.80 -16.17
CA LEU A 73 -1.24 -7.69 -14.73
C LEU A 73 -2.10 -6.56 -14.16
N ALA A 74 -2.11 -5.39 -14.80
CA ALA A 74 -2.90 -4.25 -14.36
C ALA A 74 -4.40 -4.52 -14.44
N GLN A 75 -4.88 -5.16 -15.51
CA GLN A 75 -6.28 -5.58 -15.61
C GLN A 75 -6.65 -6.54 -14.48
N ARG A 76 -5.76 -7.46 -14.13
CA ARG A 76 -5.96 -8.36 -12.99
C ARG A 76 -6.01 -7.61 -11.66
N LEU A 77 -5.01 -6.77 -11.38
CA LEU A 77 -4.94 -5.97 -10.15
C LEU A 77 -6.11 -5.00 -10.02
N ALA A 78 -6.62 -4.51 -11.15
CA ALA A 78 -7.81 -3.67 -11.23
C ALA A 78 -9.11 -4.48 -11.32
N SER A 79 -9.14 -5.80 -11.12
CA SER A 79 -10.38 -6.59 -11.20
C SER A 79 -11.12 -6.70 -9.87
N ALA A 80 -10.41 -6.54 -8.75
CA ALA A 80 -10.92 -6.77 -7.41
C ALA A 80 -10.26 -5.81 -6.39
N PRO A 81 -10.84 -5.66 -5.19
CA PRO A 81 -10.17 -5.04 -4.05
C PRO A 81 -8.83 -5.75 -3.75
N LEU A 82 -7.83 -4.96 -3.33
CA LEU A 82 -6.51 -5.48 -2.99
C LEU A 82 -6.20 -5.26 -1.51
N GLU A 83 -5.53 -6.24 -0.92
CA GLU A 83 -4.88 -6.09 0.37
C GLU A 83 -3.42 -5.68 0.15
N PHE A 84 -2.93 -4.77 0.97
CA PHE A 84 -1.55 -4.30 0.96
C PHE A 84 -0.90 -4.63 2.29
N THR A 85 0.34 -5.11 2.21
CA THR A 85 1.26 -5.21 3.35
C THR A 85 2.50 -4.39 3.04
N ALA A 86 3.06 -3.71 4.03
CA ALA A 86 4.22 -2.88 3.83
C ALA A 86 5.16 -2.83 5.04
N LYS A 87 6.46 -2.69 4.77
CA LYS A 87 7.47 -2.25 5.73
C LYS A 87 7.96 -0.88 5.27
N ALA A 88 7.59 0.15 6.02
CA ALA A 88 7.98 1.53 5.74
C ALA A 88 9.46 1.76 6.10
N HIS A 89 10.04 2.81 5.51
CA HIS A 89 11.44 3.19 5.74
C HIS A 89 11.79 3.51 7.20
N ASP A 90 10.80 3.93 8.01
CA ASP A 90 10.93 4.18 9.44
C ASP A 90 10.86 2.89 10.29
N GLY A 91 10.74 1.73 9.64
CA GLY A 91 10.63 0.42 10.26
C GLY A 91 9.21 0.01 10.65
N ALA A 92 8.20 0.87 10.43
CA ALA A 92 6.82 0.52 10.73
C ALA A 92 6.29 -0.54 9.74
N TRP A 93 5.60 -1.55 10.28
CA TRP A 93 4.84 -2.48 9.46
C TRP A 93 3.40 -1.97 9.30
N MET A 94 2.79 -2.21 8.14
CA MET A 94 1.43 -1.78 7.85
C MET A 94 0.66 -2.84 7.09
N GLN A 95 -0.65 -2.92 7.34
CA GLN A 95 -1.58 -3.70 6.54
C GLN A 95 -2.90 -2.96 6.35
N PHE A 96 -3.40 -2.94 5.13
CA PHE A 96 -4.65 -2.28 4.79
C PHE A 96 -5.29 -2.88 3.55
N ARG A 97 -6.59 -2.66 3.37
CA ARG A 97 -7.33 -3.07 2.17
C ARG A 97 -7.92 -1.85 1.50
N THR A 98 -7.88 -1.84 0.17
CA THR A 98 -8.46 -0.78 -0.66
C THR A 98 -9.54 -1.36 -1.56
N GLU A 99 -10.42 -0.50 -2.05
CA GLU A 99 -11.33 -0.87 -3.12
C GLU A 99 -10.57 -1.17 -4.42
N ARG A 100 -11.32 -1.59 -5.45
CA ARG A 100 -10.77 -1.88 -6.77
C ARG A 100 -9.96 -0.68 -7.29
N PRO A 101 -8.67 -0.86 -7.63
CA PRO A 101 -7.87 0.18 -8.26
C PRO A 101 -8.38 0.54 -9.66
N SER A 102 -8.12 1.76 -10.09
CA SER A 102 -8.23 2.20 -11.48
C SER A 102 -6.86 2.17 -12.17
N VAL A 103 -6.85 1.96 -13.49
CA VAL A 103 -5.63 1.99 -14.31
C VAL A 103 -5.62 3.28 -15.12
N VAL A 104 -4.52 4.02 -15.04
CA VAL A 104 -4.22 5.16 -15.90
C VAL A 104 -3.11 4.75 -16.86
N ARG A 105 -3.31 4.95 -18.15
CA ARG A 105 -2.29 4.73 -19.19
C ARG A 105 -1.80 6.07 -19.69
N PHE A 106 -0.51 6.12 -19.99
CA PHE A 106 0.14 7.27 -20.61
C PHE A 106 0.52 6.93 -22.05
N ASP A 107 0.71 7.97 -22.86
CA ASP A 107 1.02 7.82 -24.29
C ASP A 107 2.41 7.20 -24.54
N ASP A 108 3.29 7.23 -23.54
CA ASP A 108 4.61 6.58 -23.56
C ASP A 108 4.53 5.06 -23.30
N GLY A 109 3.32 4.51 -23.15
CA GLY A 109 3.08 3.09 -22.87
C GLY A 109 3.28 2.71 -21.41
N SER A 110 3.66 3.65 -20.54
CA SER A 110 3.69 3.43 -19.10
C SER A 110 2.28 3.44 -18.51
N MET A 111 2.17 2.96 -17.28
CA MET A 111 0.90 2.92 -16.56
C MET A 111 1.07 3.25 -15.09
N LEU A 112 -0.06 3.63 -14.49
CA LEU A 112 -0.20 3.90 -13.08
C LEU A 112 -1.48 3.27 -12.55
N MET A 113 -1.39 2.66 -11.38
CA MET A 113 -2.53 2.20 -10.61
C MET A 113 -2.94 3.29 -9.63
N VAL A 114 -4.24 3.51 -9.50
CA VAL A 114 -4.83 4.52 -8.62
C VAL A 114 -5.77 3.83 -7.65
N SER A 115 -5.50 3.95 -6.36
CA SER A 115 -6.33 3.38 -5.31
C SER A 115 -6.83 4.47 -4.36
N PRO A 116 -8.07 4.36 -3.85
CA PRO A 116 -8.50 5.22 -2.76
C PRO A 116 -7.74 4.90 -1.49
N PHE A 117 -7.63 5.87 -0.58
CA PHE A 117 -7.15 5.63 0.77
C PHE A 117 -8.02 4.55 1.43
N PRO A 118 -7.42 3.66 2.23
CA PRO A 118 -8.19 2.69 2.98
C PRO A 118 -9.04 3.42 4.03
N THR A 119 -10.12 2.77 4.46
CA THR A 119 -10.94 3.24 5.57
C THR A 119 -10.31 2.92 6.93
N ARG A 120 -9.47 1.88 6.97
CA ARG A 120 -8.73 1.42 8.16
C ARG A 120 -7.36 0.91 7.76
N LEU A 121 -6.35 1.22 8.58
CA LEU A 121 -4.98 0.76 8.39
C LEU A 121 -4.44 0.23 9.72
N ARG A 122 -3.94 -1.01 9.72
CA ARG A 122 -3.19 -1.57 10.84
C ARG A 122 -1.74 -1.10 10.73
N ARG A 123 -1.17 -0.62 11.82
CA ARG A 123 0.23 -0.19 11.90
C ARG A 123 0.89 -0.76 13.13
N GLU A 124 2.09 -1.29 12.95
CA GLU A 124 2.94 -1.85 14.00
C GLU A 124 4.33 -1.23 14.03
N PHE A 125 4.90 -1.06 15.22
CA PHE A 125 6.26 -0.57 15.42
C PHE A 125 7.11 -1.60 16.18
N GLY A 126 8.15 -2.13 15.51
CA GLY A 126 9.17 -2.99 16.13
C GLY A 126 9.08 -4.49 15.77
N ALA A 127 10.26 -5.08 15.51
CA ALA A 127 10.60 -6.50 15.32
C ALA A 127 9.83 -7.34 14.26
N HIS A 128 10.11 -7.06 12.99
CA HIS A 128 10.11 -8.07 11.92
C HIS A 128 11.45 -8.09 11.19
#